data_AF-V7CBL8-F1
#
_entry.id   AF-V7CBL8-F1
#
_cell.length_a   1.000
_cell.length_b   1.000
_cell.length_c   1.000
_cell.angle_alpha   90.00
_cell.angle_beta   90.00
_cell.angle_gamma   90.00
#
_symmetry.space_group_name_H-M   'P 1'
#
loop_
_entity.id
_entity.type
_entity.pdbx_description
1 polymer ?
#
loop_
_entity_poly.entity_id
_entity_poly.type
_entity_poly.pdbx_seq_one_letter_code
_entity_poly.pdbx_strand_id
1 'polypeptide(L)'
;MTVENMVKLKQKLITKVYIELDKFTMEYERQQKEFQEDIEGFTTEGQHRISEAQKGYSDSLEKERMKYQKNYNKESIKVLEEKVMENKKKYEDFCMTSTVEMAIVPAEEVVILKKILQKETLLRNATEGELNHLKNQMEEMKMLEASRESDISKLRKMLEDEAHQKEKLKGEIARLQSQLLQLGSEVGKQTKQKCRRGGFEKVAGGLDYSPPFLVKHPQQASGNGEEASVAKLCEHGGLQKILSLLESENADAQIHAVKIIANLACEERNQKKIVEAGGLTSLLTLLKNSKDETTHRIAASAIANLAMNETNQDLIAAQGGINLLSMTAANAEDPQTLRIVAGAIANLFGNDKLQIKIRDEGGMKALLGMTRCKHPDVHTQVARAIANFAKCESKASIQGTKVGRSSLIVDGLLPWIVQNASNEVSLVRHDIEIALCHLAKHEANARDMISGGAMGELVRVSRDCSREDIRILARETLISNPAFQPEIRRSEQNNVE
;
A
#
# COMPACT_ATOMS: atom_id res chain seq x y z
N MET A 1 51.09 -6.46 -26.78
CA MET A 1 50.14 -5.33 -27.01
C MET A 1 50.69 -4.12 -26.27
N THR A 2 50.98 -3.01 -26.96
CA THR A 2 51.56 -1.81 -26.33
C THR A 2 50.53 -1.09 -25.45
N VAL A 3 51.00 -0.37 -24.42
CA VAL A 3 50.14 0.39 -23.48
C VAL A 3 49.19 1.35 -24.22
N GLU A 4 49.65 1.92 -25.33
CA GLU A 4 48.86 2.80 -26.20
C GLU A 4 47.67 2.08 -26.86
N ASN A 5 47.86 0.82 -27.26
CA ASN A 5 46.78 0.00 -27.81
C ASN A 5 45.73 -0.34 -26.74
N MET A 6 46.13 -0.54 -25.48
CA MET A 6 45.19 -0.75 -24.38
C MET A 6 44.36 0.51 -24.06
N VAL A 7 44.97 1.69 -24.08
CA VAL A 7 44.25 2.97 -23.87
C VAL A 7 43.23 3.20 -24.99
N LYS A 8 43.61 2.97 -26.25
CA LYS A 8 42.70 3.06 -27.39
C LYS A 8 41.54 2.05 -27.29
N LEU A 9 41.82 0.83 -26.80
CA LEU A 9 40.79 -0.19 -26.60
C LEU A 9 39.81 0.20 -25.47
N LYS A 10 40.33 0.69 -24.34
CA LYS A 10 39.51 1.19 -23.23
C LYS A 10 38.64 2.37 -23.65
N GLN A 11 39.19 3.32 -24.41
CA GLN A 11 38.42 4.46 -24.90
C GLN A 11 37.29 4.02 -25.82
N LYS A 12 37.54 3.08 -26.74
CA LYS A 12 36.50 2.50 -27.60
C LYS A 12 35.42 1.77 -26.80
N LEU A 13 35.80 1.03 -25.76
CA LEU A 13 34.85 0.32 -24.90
C LEU A 13 33.98 1.31 -24.11
N ILE A 14 34.58 2.36 -23.55
CA ILE A 14 33.88 3.43 -22.83
C ILE A 14 32.88 4.12 -23.77
N THR A 15 33.29 4.50 -24.98
CA THR A 15 32.39 5.10 -25.97
C THR A 15 31.23 4.16 -26.34
N LYS A 16 31.49 2.86 -26.47
CA LYS A 16 30.44 1.87 -26.76
C LYS A 16 29.44 1.76 -25.61
N VAL A 17 29.91 1.74 -24.36
CA VAL A 17 29.05 1.72 -23.17
C VAL A 17 28.19 2.98 -23.08
N TYR A 18 28.74 4.17 -23.35
CA TYR A 18 27.95 5.41 -23.37
C TYR A 18 26.86 5.39 -24.44
N ILE A 19 27.16 4.91 -25.66
CA ILE A 19 26.16 4.78 -26.72
C ILE A 19 25.05 3.80 -26.34
N GLU A 20 25.38 2.69 -25.68
CA GLU A 20 24.37 1.73 -25.20
C GLU A 20 23.54 2.31 -24.05
N LEU A 21 24.15 3.08 -23.15
CA LEU A 21 23.45 3.77 -22.06
C LEU A 21 22.49 4.84 -22.59
N ASP A 22 22.91 5.64 -23.59
CA ASP A 22 22.05 6.64 -24.23
C ASP A 22 20.85 5.98 -24.91
N LYS A 23 21.06 4.86 -25.62
CA LYS A 23 19.96 4.08 -26.21
C LYS A 23 18.99 3.56 -25.16
N PHE A 24 19.50 3.05 -24.04
CA PHE A 24 18.66 2.56 -22.95
C PHE A 24 17.88 3.70 -22.29
N THR A 25 18.50 4.88 -22.14
CA THR A 25 17.86 6.08 -21.61
C THR A 25 16.73 6.55 -22.52
N MET A 26 16.97 6.63 -23.84
CA MET A 26 15.93 7.00 -24.82
C MET A 26 14.76 6.02 -24.82
N GLU A 27 15.03 4.71 -24.73
CA GLU A 27 13.98 3.69 -24.69
C GLU A 27 13.16 3.76 -23.39
N TYR A 28 13.82 4.03 -22.27
CA TYR A 28 13.15 4.26 -20.99
C TYR A 28 12.26 5.50 -21.01
N GLU A 29 12.74 6.63 -21.57
CA GLU A 29 11.96 7.86 -21.73
C GLU A 29 10.74 7.63 -22.66
N ARG A 30 10.93 6.86 -23.73
CA ARG A 30 9.85 6.48 -24.66
C ARG A 30 8.76 5.68 -23.94
N GLN A 31 9.15 4.66 -23.18
CA GLN A 31 8.21 3.85 -22.40
C GLN A 31 7.50 4.67 -21.32
N GLN A 32 8.22 5.56 -20.64
CA GLN A 32 7.62 6.43 -19.63
C GLN A 32 6.57 7.38 -20.25
N LYS A 33 6.81 7.87 -21.46
CA LYS A 33 5.85 8.69 -22.19
C LYS A 33 4.60 7.90 -22.60
N GLU A 34 4.78 6.69 -23.10
CA GLU A 34 3.69 5.78 -23.49
C GLU A 34 2.80 5.45 -22.27
N PHE A 35 3.41 5.12 -21.12
CA PHE A 35 2.67 4.91 -19.87
C PHE A 35 1.91 6.16 -19.40
N GLN A 36 2.49 7.35 -19.58
CA GLN A 36 1.83 8.61 -19.20
C GLN A 36 0.60 8.88 -20.08
N GLU A 37 0.71 8.63 -21.39
CA GLU A 37 -0.40 8.75 -22.34
C GLU A 37 -1.53 7.75 -22.00
N ASP A 38 -1.19 6.51 -21.62
CA ASP A 38 -2.17 5.50 -21.17
C ASP A 38 -2.91 5.93 -19.89
N ILE A 39 -2.19 6.47 -18.90
CA ILE A 39 -2.80 6.96 -17.64
C ILE A 39 -3.78 8.11 -17.93
N GLU A 40 -3.43 9.02 -18.83
CA GLU A 40 -4.31 10.12 -19.25
C GLU A 40 -5.54 9.59 -20.00
N GLY A 41 -5.36 8.58 -20.86
CA GLY A 41 -6.44 7.85 -21.51
C GLY A 41 -7.42 7.22 -20.51
N PHE A 42 -6.92 6.42 -19.56
CA PHE A 42 -7.77 5.79 -18.54
C PHE A 42 -8.47 6.82 -17.63
N THR A 43 -7.80 7.93 -17.33
CA THR A 43 -8.38 9.00 -16.50
C THR A 43 -9.54 9.69 -17.21
N THR A 44 -9.37 10.01 -18.50
CA THR A 44 -10.43 10.65 -19.31
C THR A 44 -11.61 9.70 -19.53
N GLU A 45 -11.35 8.42 -19.82
CA GLU A 45 -12.40 7.40 -19.93
C GLU A 45 -13.16 7.21 -18.60
N GLY A 46 -12.44 7.16 -17.48
CA GLY A 46 -13.03 7.10 -16.14
C GLY A 46 -13.95 8.29 -15.85
N GLN A 47 -13.50 9.52 -16.16
CA GLN A 47 -14.31 10.73 -16.01
C GLN A 47 -15.55 10.71 -16.91
N HIS A 48 -15.43 10.25 -18.15
CA HIS A 48 -16.56 10.12 -19.06
C HIS A 48 -17.62 9.16 -18.51
N ARG A 49 -17.21 7.97 -18.05
CA ARG A 49 -18.13 6.97 -17.48
C ARG A 49 -18.83 7.46 -16.22
N ILE A 50 -18.13 8.21 -15.37
CA ILE A 50 -18.73 8.83 -14.18
C ILE A 50 -19.78 9.87 -14.59
N SER A 51 -19.46 10.73 -15.56
CA SER A 51 -20.38 11.75 -16.06
C SER A 51 -21.63 11.14 -16.70
N GLU A 52 -21.48 10.08 -17.50
CA GLU A 52 -22.61 9.33 -18.06
C GLU A 52 -23.48 8.70 -16.98
N ALA A 53 -22.87 8.08 -15.96
CA ALA A 53 -23.60 7.50 -14.85
C ALA A 53 -24.38 8.58 -14.07
N GLN A 54 -23.75 9.71 -13.74
CA GLN A 54 -24.40 10.83 -13.05
C GLN A 54 -25.59 11.38 -13.84
N LYS A 55 -25.44 11.54 -15.16
CA LYS A 55 -26.53 11.96 -16.04
C LYS A 55 -27.66 10.93 -16.05
N GLY A 56 -27.34 9.65 -16.14
CA GLY A 56 -28.33 8.56 -16.09
C GLY A 56 -29.13 8.55 -14.78
N TYR A 57 -28.46 8.75 -13.64
CA TYR A 57 -29.12 8.88 -12.35
C TYR A 57 -30.04 10.10 -12.28
N SER A 58 -29.57 11.26 -12.76
CA SER A 58 -30.37 12.50 -12.80
C SER A 58 -31.63 12.33 -13.65
N ASP A 59 -31.50 11.75 -14.85
CA ASP A 59 -32.63 11.51 -15.76
C ASP A 59 -33.65 10.53 -15.16
N SER A 60 -33.19 9.51 -14.44
CA SER A 60 -34.06 8.55 -13.76
C SER A 60 -34.82 9.20 -12.60
N LEU A 61 -34.13 10.01 -11.79
CA LEU A 61 -34.73 10.74 -10.67
C LEU A 61 -35.81 11.72 -11.18
N GLU A 62 -35.55 12.43 -12.27
CA GLU A 62 -36.49 13.37 -12.86
C GLU A 62 -37.73 12.66 -13.43
N LYS A 63 -37.55 11.52 -14.11
CA LYS A 63 -38.68 10.69 -14.57
C LYS A 63 -39.55 10.21 -13.41
N GLU A 64 -38.93 9.79 -12.31
CA GLU A 64 -39.65 9.32 -11.13
C GLU A 64 -40.42 10.47 -10.45
N ARG A 65 -39.79 11.64 -10.31
CA ARG A 65 -40.43 12.87 -9.83
C ARG A 65 -41.66 13.25 -10.66
N MET A 66 -41.53 13.23 -12.00
CA MET A 66 -42.64 13.53 -12.91
C MET A 66 -43.78 12.51 -12.80
N LYS A 67 -43.47 11.23 -12.57
CA LYS A 67 -44.47 10.18 -12.33
C LYS A 67 -45.25 10.43 -11.04
N TYR A 68 -44.57 10.75 -9.94
CA TYR A 68 -45.22 11.11 -8.67
C TYR A 68 -46.12 12.34 -8.83
N GLN A 69 -45.63 13.40 -9.48
CA GLN A 69 -46.41 14.61 -9.73
C GLN A 69 -47.67 14.33 -10.56
N LYS A 70 -47.55 13.52 -11.61
CA LYS A 70 -48.68 13.16 -12.48
C LYS A 70 -49.72 12.31 -11.73
N ASN A 71 -49.27 11.36 -10.91
CA ASN A 71 -50.16 10.53 -10.11
C ASN A 71 -50.91 11.36 -9.06
N TYR A 72 -50.20 12.23 -8.33
CA TYR A 72 -50.79 13.14 -7.35
C TYR A 72 -51.85 14.05 -7.97
N ASN A 73 -51.54 14.66 -9.11
CA ASN A 73 -52.48 15.52 -9.83
C ASN A 73 -53.70 14.73 -10.33
N LYS A 74 -53.50 13.51 -10.86
CA LYS A 74 -54.59 12.66 -11.37
C LYS A 74 -55.54 12.23 -10.25
N GLU A 75 -55.01 11.80 -9.11
CA GLU A 75 -55.80 11.38 -7.95
C GLU A 75 -56.59 12.56 -7.37
N SER A 76 -55.94 13.72 -7.23
CA SER A 76 -56.57 14.93 -6.71
C SER A 76 -57.67 15.49 -7.63
N ILE A 77 -57.43 15.50 -8.96
CA ILE A 77 -58.44 15.95 -9.94
C ILE A 77 -59.65 15.03 -9.94
N LYS A 78 -59.44 13.71 -9.90
CA LYS A 78 -60.53 12.73 -9.87
C LYS A 78 -61.45 12.93 -8.65
N VAL A 79 -60.87 13.14 -7.47
CA VAL A 79 -61.63 13.41 -6.23
C VAL A 79 -62.42 14.72 -6.34
N LEU A 80 -61.86 15.75 -6.98
CA LEU A 80 -62.56 17.02 -7.21
C LEU A 80 -63.69 16.88 -8.23
N GLU A 81 -63.48 16.16 -9.33
CA GLU A 81 -64.49 15.89 -10.35
C GLU A 81 -65.68 15.08 -9.78
N GLU A 82 -65.40 14.05 -8.97
CA GLU A 82 -66.44 13.27 -8.27
C GLU A 82 -67.26 14.17 -7.33
N LYS A 83 -66.61 15.05 -6.54
CA LYS A 83 -67.31 16.01 -5.67
C LYS A 83 -68.14 17.03 -6.45
N VAL A 84 -67.65 17.51 -7.60
CA VAL A 84 -68.40 18.44 -8.47
C VAL A 84 -69.63 17.77 -9.06
N MET A 85 -69.52 16.51 -9.51
CA MET A 85 -70.64 15.73 -10.02
C MET A 85 -71.70 15.46 -8.94
N GLU A 86 -71.26 15.11 -7.72
CA GLU A 86 -72.16 14.91 -6.58
C GLU A 86 -72.90 16.21 -6.21
N ASN A 87 -72.19 17.35 -6.18
CA ASN A 87 -72.80 18.65 -5.91
C ASN A 87 -73.76 19.09 -7.01
N LYS A 88 -73.43 18.84 -8.28
CA LYS A 88 -74.31 19.15 -9.41
C LYS A 88 -75.61 18.35 -9.35
N LYS A 89 -75.53 17.06 -9.03
CA LYS A 89 -76.70 16.21 -8.83
C LYS A 89 -77.57 16.69 -7.66
N LYS A 90 -76.95 17.05 -6.53
CA LYS A 90 -77.66 17.65 -5.38
C LYS A 90 -78.36 18.96 -5.75
N TYR A 91 -77.74 19.79 -6.58
CA TYR A 91 -78.33 21.05 -7.06
C TYR A 91 -79.50 20.82 -8.05
N GLU A 92 -79.37 19.84 -8.96
CA GLU A 92 -80.44 19.46 -9.90
C GLU A 92 -81.64 18.83 -9.17
N ASP A 93 -81.41 17.95 -8.20
CA ASP A 93 -82.45 17.38 -7.33
C ASP A 93 -83.13 18.47 -6.47
N PHE A 94 -82.38 19.48 -6.02
CA PHE A 94 -82.89 20.65 -5.29
C PHE A 94 -83.74 21.58 -6.17
N CYS A 95 -83.33 21.85 -7.42
CA CYS A 95 -84.11 22.69 -8.34
C CYS A 95 -85.43 22.03 -8.79
N MET A 96 -85.47 20.69 -8.86
CA MET A 96 -86.69 19.96 -9.25
C MET A 96 -87.72 19.82 -8.11
N THR A 97 -87.33 20.12 -6.86
CA THR A 97 -88.17 19.93 -5.66
C THR A 97 -88.66 21.24 -5.02
N SER A 98 -88.22 22.40 -5.53
CA SER A 98 -88.48 23.70 -4.91
C SER A 98 -89.58 24.49 -5.64
N THR A 99 -90.83 24.39 -5.16
CA THR A 99 -91.77 25.51 -5.19
C THR A 99 -91.37 26.51 -4.11
N VAL A 100 -91.11 27.75 -4.53
CA VAL A 100 -90.91 28.99 -3.74
C VAL A 100 -90.94 28.81 -2.22
N GLU A 101 -89.79 28.65 -1.59
CA GLU A 101 -89.51 29.09 -0.22
C GLU A 101 -87.98 29.09 0.01
N MET A 102 -87.45 30.12 0.67
CA MET A 102 -86.03 30.25 1.00
C MET A 102 -85.55 29.02 1.77
N ALA A 103 -84.78 28.15 1.12
CA ALA A 103 -84.31 26.92 1.73
C ALA A 103 -83.25 27.19 2.82
N ILE A 104 -83.65 26.94 4.06
CA ILE A 104 -82.75 26.76 5.20
C ILE A 104 -82.05 25.40 5.00
N VAL A 105 -80.72 25.40 4.87
CA VAL A 105 -79.94 24.14 4.78
C VAL A 105 -80.22 23.29 6.03
N PRO A 106 -80.61 22.00 5.90
CA PRO A 106 -80.91 21.16 7.05
C PRO A 106 -79.67 21.04 7.97
N ALA A 107 -79.85 21.24 9.27
CA ALA A 107 -78.76 21.26 10.24
C ALA A 107 -77.90 19.98 10.22
N GLU A 108 -78.47 18.83 9.83
CA GLU A 108 -77.77 17.54 9.72
C GLU A 108 -76.74 17.50 8.57
N GLU A 109 -77.02 18.13 7.42
CA GLU A 109 -76.05 18.21 6.31
C GLU A 109 -74.86 19.09 6.68
N VAL A 110 -75.10 20.18 7.41
CA VAL A 110 -74.04 21.06 7.94
C VAL A 110 -73.14 20.30 8.92
N VAL A 111 -73.70 19.39 9.72
CA VAL A 111 -72.94 18.56 10.66
C VAL A 111 -72.06 17.54 9.93
N ILE A 112 -72.58 16.91 8.86
CA ILE A 112 -71.80 15.96 8.04
C ILE A 112 -70.67 16.68 7.31
N LEU A 113 -70.95 17.84 6.70
CA LEU A 113 -69.94 18.65 6.03
C LEU A 113 -68.86 19.16 6.99
N LYS A 114 -69.22 19.54 8.22
CA LYS A 114 -68.24 19.90 9.27
C LYS A 114 -67.32 18.73 9.64
N LYS A 115 -67.84 17.50 9.73
CA LYS A 115 -67.03 16.30 10.02
C LYS A 115 -66.07 15.97 8.88
N ILE A 116 -66.54 16.05 7.62
CA ILE A 116 -65.68 15.82 6.45
C ILE A 116 -64.59 16.89 6.37
N LEU A 117 -64.94 18.17 6.58
CA LEU A 117 -63.99 19.26 6.61
C LEU A 117 -62.92 19.07 7.69
N GLN A 118 -63.31 18.68 8.91
CA GLN A 118 -62.35 18.37 9.98
C GLN A 118 -61.40 17.23 9.60
N LYS A 119 -61.91 16.14 9.01
CA LYS A 119 -61.06 15.02 8.58
C LYS A 119 -60.07 15.45 7.49
N GLU A 120 -60.53 16.23 6.52
CA GLU A 120 -59.68 16.75 5.44
C GLU A 120 -58.63 17.72 5.98
N THR A 121 -58.98 18.60 6.93
CA THR A 121 -58.04 19.50 7.59
C THR A 121 -56.96 18.74 8.35
N LEU A 122 -57.31 17.68 9.08
CA LEU A 122 -56.33 16.85 9.78
C LEU A 122 -55.37 16.16 8.81
N LEU A 123 -55.88 15.63 7.70
CA LEU A 123 -55.05 14.98 6.69
C LEU A 123 -54.10 15.98 6.03
N ARG A 124 -54.58 17.20 5.74
CA ARG A 124 -53.78 18.28 5.14
C ARG A 124 -52.68 18.76 6.08
N ASN A 125 -52.97 18.86 7.37
CA ASN A 125 -51.96 19.23 8.37
C ASN A 125 -50.87 18.15 8.52
N ALA A 126 -51.24 16.87 8.40
CA ALA A 126 -50.28 15.77 8.44
C ALA A 126 -49.33 15.78 7.23
N THR A 127 -49.88 15.95 6.02
CA THR A 127 -49.06 16.02 4.80
C THR A 127 -48.21 17.30 4.73
N GLU A 128 -48.70 18.41 5.26
CA GLU A 128 -47.91 19.64 5.41
C GLU A 128 -46.73 19.44 6.41
N GLY A 129 -46.95 18.67 7.47
CA GLY A 129 -45.89 18.26 8.40
C GLY A 129 -44.79 17.43 7.72
N GLU A 130 -45.16 16.43 6.93
CA GLU A 130 -44.22 15.60 6.17
C GLU A 130 -43.47 16.41 5.10
N LEU A 131 -44.16 17.32 4.42
CA LEU A 131 -43.56 18.18 3.40
C LEU A 131 -42.56 19.17 4.00
N ASN A 132 -42.87 19.72 5.18
CA ASN A 132 -41.94 20.55 5.94
C ASN A 132 -40.71 19.75 6.44
N HIS A 133 -40.91 18.50 6.87
CA HIS A 133 -39.81 17.64 7.27
C HIS A 133 -38.86 17.33 6.10
N LEU A 134 -39.40 16.95 4.94
CA LEU A 134 -38.63 16.70 3.73
C LEU A 134 -37.92 17.97 3.22
N LYS A 135 -38.57 19.14 3.33
CA LYS A 135 -37.97 20.42 2.97
C LYS A 135 -36.76 20.73 3.85
N ASN A 136 -36.84 20.47 5.17
CA ASN A 136 -35.72 20.66 6.08
C ASN A 136 -34.56 19.71 5.77
N GLN A 137 -34.84 18.43 5.52
CA GLN A 137 -33.80 17.47 5.12
C GLN A 137 -33.10 17.86 3.81
N MET A 138 -33.86 18.36 2.83
CA MET A 138 -33.30 18.83 1.57
C MET A 138 -32.38 20.05 1.78
N GLU A 139 -32.74 20.96 2.68
CA GLU A 139 -31.92 22.13 2.99
C GLU A 139 -30.63 21.74 3.75
N GLU A 140 -30.70 20.77 4.67
CA GLU A 140 -29.51 20.19 5.31
C GLU A 140 -28.57 19.53 4.29
N MET A 141 -29.12 18.77 3.33
CA MET A 141 -28.32 18.16 2.26
C MET A 141 -27.64 19.21 1.39
N LYS A 142 -28.32 20.31 1.03
CA LYS A 142 -27.71 21.42 0.27
C LYS A 142 -26.56 22.08 1.03
N MET A 143 -26.70 22.27 2.34
CA MET A 143 -25.63 22.84 3.16
C MET A 143 -24.40 21.93 3.21
N LEU A 144 -24.61 20.61 3.32
CA LEU A 144 -23.55 19.61 3.24
C LEU A 144 -22.88 19.58 1.85
N GLU A 145 -23.66 19.71 0.79
CA GLU A 145 -23.18 19.74 -0.59
C GLU A 145 -22.32 20.99 -0.85
N ALA A 146 -22.78 22.17 -0.41
CA ALA A 146 -22.01 23.41 -0.49
C ALA A 146 -20.69 23.34 0.31
N SER A 147 -20.69 22.67 1.47
CA SER A 147 -19.46 22.41 2.23
C SER A 147 -18.49 21.52 1.45
N ARG A 148 -18.98 20.45 0.83
CA ARG A 148 -18.17 19.53 0.02
C ARG A 148 -17.61 20.24 -1.22
N GLU A 149 -18.39 21.07 -1.89
CA GLU A 149 -17.92 21.88 -3.02
C GLU A 149 -16.81 22.86 -2.60
N SER A 150 -16.94 23.48 -1.42
CA SER A 150 -15.89 24.33 -0.83
C SER A 150 -14.59 23.56 -0.63
N ASP A 151 -14.67 22.34 -0.08
CA ASP A 151 -13.49 21.51 0.19
C ASP A 151 -12.85 20.98 -1.10
N ILE A 152 -13.65 20.59 -2.09
CA ILE A 152 -13.17 20.22 -3.42
C ILE A 152 -12.46 21.41 -4.09
N SER A 153 -12.99 22.63 -3.95
CA SER A 153 -12.37 23.84 -4.49
C SER A 153 -11.02 24.12 -3.82
N LYS A 154 -10.91 23.96 -2.50
CA LYS A 154 -9.63 24.09 -1.77
C LYS A 154 -8.61 23.06 -2.26
N LEU A 155 -9.01 21.80 -2.42
CA LEU A 155 -8.13 20.73 -2.90
C LEU A 155 -7.65 20.97 -4.34
N ARG A 156 -8.53 21.46 -5.22
CA ARG A 156 -8.15 21.84 -6.59
C ARG A 156 -7.09 22.94 -6.60
N LYS A 157 -7.26 23.97 -5.75
CA LYS A 157 -6.29 25.05 -5.61
C LYS A 157 -4.93 24.55 -5.10
N MET A 158 -4.93 23.69 -4.08
CA MET A 158 -3.69 23.09 -3.57
C MET A 158 -2.97 22.26 -4.64
N LEU A 159 -3.72 21.51 -5.45
CA LEU A 159 -3.16 20.72 -6.55
C LEU A 159 -2.54 21.61 -7.64
N GLU A 160 -3.16 22.74 -7.93
CA GLU A 160 -2.66 23.72 -8.89
C GLU A 160 -1.38 24.41 -8.38
N ASP A 161 -1.34 24.75 -7.08
CA ASP A 161 -0.15 25.31 -6.43
C ASP A 161 1.04 24.31 -6.46
N GLU A 162 0.79 23.03 -6.18
CA GLU A 162 1.77 21.95 -6.29
C GLU A 162 2.26 21.75 -7.73
N ALA A 163 1.38 21.83 -8.72
CA ALA A 163 1.75 21.74 -10.13
C ALA A 163 2.68 22.89 -10.54
N HIS A 164 2.40 24.11 -10.10
CA HIS A 164 3.28 25.28 -10.33
C HIS A 164 4.64 25.12 -9.64
N GLN A 165 4.68 24.62 -8.40
CA GLN A 165 5.94 24.34 -7.70
C GLN A 165 6.77 23.27 -8.42
N LYS A 166 6.12 22.20 -8.89
CA LYS A 166 6.78 21.14 -9.67
C LYS A 166 7.42 21.69 -10.94
N GLU A 167 6.74 22.59 -11.65
CA GLU A 167 7.28 23.18 -12.87
C GLU A 167 8.46 24.12 -12.59
N LYS A 168 8.40 24.89 -11.49
CA LYS A 168 9.53 25.70 -11.02
C LYS A 168 10.75 24.83 -10.68
N LEU A 169 10.55 23.74 -9.93
CA LEU A 169 11.62 22.82 -9.54
C LEU A 169 12.25 22.14 -10.76
N LYS A 170 11.45 21.74 -11.76
CA LYS A 170 11.98 21.22 -13.03
C LYS A 170 12.89 22.23 -13.73
N GLY A 171 12.49 23.51 -13.78
CA GLY A 171 13.32 24.57 -14.34
C GLY A 171 14.64 24.74 -13.59
N GLU A 172 14.63 24.67 -12.26
CA GLU A 172 15.84 24.74 -11.44
C GLU A 172 16.75 23.52 -11.65
N ILE A 173 16.19 22.32 -11.76
CA ILE A 173 16.94 21.09 -12.06
C ILE A 173 17.63 21.21 -13.42
N ALA A 174 16.93 21.65 -14.46
CA ALA A 174 17.51 21.85 -15.80
C ALA A 174 18.67 22.86 -15.78
N ARG A 175 18.54 23.94 -14.99
CA ARG A 175 19.59 24.94 -14.79
C ARG A 175 20.82 24.33 -14.09
N LEU A 176 20.61 23.56 -13.03
CA LEU A 176 21.68 22.91 -12.27
C LEU A 176 22.41 21.84 -13.09
N GLN A 177 21.68 21.05 -13.88
CA GLN A 177 22.27 20.08 -14.81
C GLN A 177 23.16 20.78 -15.86
N SER A 178 22.74 21.93 -16.38
CA SER A 178 23.53 22.74 -17.31
C SER A 178 24.82 23.27 -16.67
N GLN A 179 24.76 23.67 -15.39
CA GLN A 179 25.94 24.12 -14.62
C GLN A 179 26.91 22.96 -14.31
N LEU A 180 26.39 21.78 -14.01
CA LEU A 180 27.20 20.58 -13.77
C LEU A 180 27.96 20.15 -15.03
N LEU A 181 27.31 20.26 -16.20
CA LEU A 181 27.91 19.96 -17.49
C LEU A 181 29.11 20.87 -17.80
N GLN A 182 29.00 22.16 -17.45
CA GLN A 182 30.10 23.12 -17.58
C GLN A 182 31.27 22.77 -16.65
N LEU A 183 31.00 22.47 -15.38
CA LEU A 183 32.04 22.10 -14.40
C LEU A 183 32.77 20.79 -14.74
N GLY A 184 32.06 19.81 -15.28
CA GLY A 184 32.66 18.55 -15.75
C GLY A 184 33.68 18.75 -16.89
N SER A 185 33.45 19.74 -17.75
CA SER A 185 34.37 20.09 -18.82
C SER A 185 35.66 20.78 -18.32
N GLU A 186 35.59 21.48 -17.18
CA GLU A 186 36.71 22.16 -16.52
C GLU A 186 37.61 21.16 -15.77
N VAL A 187 37.03 20.17 -15.07
CA VAL A 187 37.74 19.15 -14.30
C VAL A 187 38.48 18.14 -15.21
N GLY A 188 37.93 17.86 -16.39
CA GLY A 188 38.57 17.02 -17.40
C GLY A 188 39.91 17.58 -17.93
N LYS A 189 40.12 18.90 -17.85
CA LYS A 189 41.38 19.55 -18.25
C LYS A 189 42.44 19.49 -17.14
N GLN A 190 42.04 19.51 -15.86
CA GLN A 190 42.97 19.49 -14.72
C GLN A 190 43.50 18.09 -14.40
N THR A 191 42.75 17.04 -14.73
CA THR A 191 43.07 15.65 -14.32
C THR A 191 44.19 14.99 -15.16
N LYS A 192 44.56 15.56 -16.32
CA LYS A 192 45.67 15.04 -17.14
C LYS A 192 47.07 15.35 -16.56
N GLN A 193 47.18 16.19 -15.53
CA GLN A 193 48.47 16.67 -15.03
C GLN A 193 48.96 15.98 -13.73
N LYS A 194 48.16 15.13 -13.06
CA LYS A 194 48.47 14.71 -11.68
C LYS A 194 48.59 13.20 -11.37
N CYS A 195 48.41 12.29 -12.32
CA CYS A 195 48.56 10.84 -12.06
C CYS A 195 49.84 10.25 -12.68
N ARG A 196 51.00 10.57 -12.09
CA ARG A 196 52.23 9.76 -12.12
C ARG A 196 52.75 9.63 -10.68
N ARG A 197 52.21 8.69 -9.88
CA ARG A 197 52.89 7.96 -8.78
C ARG A 197 51.86 7.24 -7.89
N GLY A 198 52.22 6.03 -7.49
CA GLY A 198 51.68 5.33 -6.32
C GLY A 198 50.66 4.24 -6.66
N GLY A 199 50.99 3.00 -6.33
CA GLY A 199 50.15 1.81 -6.54
C GLY A 199 49.91 1.01 -5.27
N PHE A 200 49.10 -0.05 -5.45
CA PHE A 200 48.67 -1.13 -4.52
C PHE A 200 47.76 -0.65 -3.36
N GLU A 201 46.68 -1.35 -2.98
CA GLU A 201 46.51 -2.79 -2.77
C GLU A 201 45.02 -3.23 -2.71
N LYS A 202 44.75 -4.54 -2.87
CA LYS A 202 43.44 -5.21 -2.95
C LYS A 202 42.79 -5.43 -1.57
N VAL A 203 41.47 -5.26 -1.47
CA VAL A 203 40.56 -6.08 -0.63
C VAL A 203 39.29 -6.37 -1.44
N ALA A 204 38.85 -7.63 -1.39
CA ALA A 204 37.82 -8.20 -2.25
C ALA A 204 36.46 -8.31 -1.54
N GLY A 205 35.38 -8.06 -2.30
CA GLY A 205 34.18 -8.90 -2.30
C GLY A 205 33.10 -8.63 -1.26
N GLY A 206 32.38 -7.51 -1.36
CA GLY A 206 31.04 -7.33 -0.81
C GLY A 206 30.02 -7.27 -1.94
N LEU A 207 29.09 -8.22 -2.01
CA LEU A 207 27.94 -8.17 -2.92
C LEU A 207 26.84 -7.36 -2.25
N ASP A 208 26.68 -6.12 -2.69
CA ASP A 208 25.58 -5.22 -2.31
C ASP A 208 24.25 -5.77 -2.82
N TYR A 209 23.42 -6.24 -1.88
CA TYR A 209 21.99 -6.44 -2.09
C TYR A 209 21.26 -5.25 -1.47
N SER A 210 20.89 -4.28 -2.30
CA SER A 210 20.01 -3.17 -1.89
C SER A 210 18.58 -3.68 -1.64
N PRO A 211 17.94 -3.43 -0.48
CA PRO A 211 16.65 -4.02 -0.16
C PRO A 211 15.44 -3.25 -0.75
N PRO A 212 14.30 -3.91 -1.05
CA PRO A 212 13.16 -3.34 -1.78
C PRO A 212 12.18 -2.48 -0.94
N PHE A 213 12.63 -1.83 0.14
CA PHE A 213 11.74 -1.05 1.03
C PHE A 213 11.43 0.37 0.59
N LEU A 214 11.51 0.64 -0.71
CA LEU A 214 11.02 1.91 -1.21
C LEU A 214 9.53 1.75 -1.51
N VAL A 215 8.70 2.06 -0.50
CA VAL A 215 7.44 2.74 -0.80
C VAL A 215 7.83 4.06 -1.44
N LYS A 216 8.00 4.06 -2.76
CA LYS A 216 8.06 5.28 -3.55
C LYS A 216 6.67 5.92 -3.50
N HIS A 217 6.40 6.70 -2.45
CA HIS A 217 5.71 7.96 -2.70
C HIS A 217 6.64 8.79 -3.60
N PRO A 218 6.13 9.62 -4.52
CA PRO A 218 6.92 10.16 -5.63
C PRO A 218 8.13 10.93 -5.11
N GLN A 219 9.30 10.30 -5.13
CA GLN A 219 10.57 10.91 -4.79
C GLN A 219 11.08 11.64 -6.02
N GLN A 220 10.96 12.96 -5.99
CA GLN A 220 11.82 13.83 -6.78
C GLN A 220 13.25 13.65 -6.28
N ALA A 221 14.13 13.17 -7.16
CA ALA A 221 15.55 13.15 -6.90
C ALA A 221 16.08 14.59 -6.94
N SER A 222 16.46 15.14 -5.78
CA SER A 222 17.42 16.26 -5.70
C SER A 222 18.16 16.22 -4.36
N GLY A 223 19.19 15.37 -4.32
CA GLY A 223 20.14 15.29 -3.22
C GLY A 223 20.92 16.61 -3.12
N ASN A 224 20.65 17.35 -2.04
CA ASN A 224 21.54 18.28 -1.31
C ASN A 224 20.74 19.33 -0.50
N GLY A 225 19.44 19.53 -0.78
CA GLY A 225 18.59 20.50 -0.07
C GLY A 225 17.86 19.95 1.16
N GLU A 226 17.19 18.82 1.02
CA GLU A 226 16.41 18.17 2.09
C GLU A 226 17.31 17.55 3.17
N GLU A 227 18.50 17.11 2.76
CA GLU A 227 19.48 16.49 3.63
C GLU A 227 19.97 17.45 4.74
N ALA A 228 19.96 18.76 4.44
CA ALA A 228 20.35 19.83 5.35
C ALA A 228 19.22 20.25 6.32
N SER A 229 17.95 20.20 5.92
CA SER A 229 16.80 20.52 6.79
C SER A 229 16.47 19.36 7.73
N VAL A 230 16.56 18.12 7.24
CA VAL A 230 16.41 16.89 8.04
C VAL A 230 17.55 16.73 9.06
N ALA A 231 18.79 16.99 8.64
CA ALA A 231 19.94 16.99 9.56
C ALA A 231 19.81 18.08 10.64
N LYS A 232 19.38 19.29 10.27
CA LYS A 232 19.17 20.39 11.22
C LYS A 232 18.07 20.10 12.26
N LEU A 233 16.98 19.44 11.86
CA LEU A 233 15.91 19.00 12.77
C LEU A 233 16.43 18.03 13.85
N CYS A 234 17.37 17.16 13.49
CA CYS A 234 17.99 16.22 14.42
C CYS A 234 19.05 16.88 15.34
N GLU A 235 19.69 17.96 14.90
CA GLU A 235 20.83 18.59 15.61
C GLU A 235 20.42 19.62 16.68
N HIS A 236 19.26 20.27 16.57
CA HIS A 236 18.88 21.39 17.46
C HIS A 236 17.74 21.04 18.45
N GLY A 237 17.66 19.80 18.91
CA GLY A 237 16.59 19.35 19.82
C GLY A 237 15.20 19.23 19.17
N GLY A 238 15.11 19.42 17.85
CA GLY A 238 13.88 19.22 17.09
C GLY A 238 13.35 17.79 17.21
N LEU A 239 14.25 16.80 17.24
CA LEU A 239 13.89 15.40 17.47
C LEU A 239 13.18 15.20 18.82
N GLN A 240 13.67 15.79 19.92
CA GLN A 240 13.03 15.68 21.24
C GLN A 240 11.63 16.31 21.24
N LYS A 241 11.46 17.44 20.55
CA LYS A 241 10.13 18.06 20.39
C LYS A 241 9.18 17.24 19.53
N ILE A 242 9.68 16.56 18.50
CA ILE A 242 8.86 15.62 17.71
C ILE A 242 8.45 14.42 18.57
N LEU A 243 9.36 13.88 19.38
CA LEU A 243 9.05 12.77 20.28
C LEU A 243 8.00 13.16 21.32
N SER A 244 8.06 14.38 21.88
CA SER A 244 7.00 14.85 22.79
C SER A 244 5.63 14.96 22.11
N LEU A 245 5.58 15.18 20.79
CA LEU A 245 4.33 15.20 20.03
C LEU A 245 3.75 13.80 19.80
N LEU A 246 4.55 12.73 19.93
CA LEU A 246 4.04 11.35 19.91
C LEU A 246 3.12 11.08 21.12
N GLU A 247 3.30 11.80 22.21
CA GLU A 247 2.49 11.69 23.43
C GLU A 247 1.32 12.70 23.47
N SER A 248 1.12 13.46 22.39
CA SER A 248 0.05 14.45 22.29
C SER A 248 -1.34 13.80 22.29
N GLU A 249 -2.29 14.41 23.00
CA GLU A 249 -3.71 14.03 22.95
C GLU A 249 -4.37 14.42 21.61
N ASN A 250 -3.74 15.31 20.84
CA ASN A 250 -4.20 15.66 19.50
C ASN A 250 -3.76 14.58 18.49
N ALA A 251 -4.72 13.80 18.01
CA ALA A 251 -4.51 12.70 17.07
C ALA A 251 -3.81 13.14 15.77
N ASP A 252 -4.15 14.30 15.20
CA ASP A 252 -3.49 14.80 13.99
C ASP A 252 -2.03 15.13 14.27
N ALA A 253 -1.74 15.82 15.39
CA ALA A 253 -0.38 16.14 15.78
C ALA A 253 0.46 14.87 16.01
N GLN A 254 -0.12 13.86 16.66
CA GLN A 254 0.52 12.56 16.87
C GLN A 254 0.81 11.86 15.54
N ILE A 255 -0.17 11.77 14.63
CA ILE A 255 0.01 11.16 13.30
C ILE A 255 1.11 11.86 12.51
N HIS A 256 1.13 13.20 12.50
CA HIS A 256 2.17 13.96 11.79
C HIS A 256 3.55 13.72 12.42
N ALA A 257 3.65 13.64 13.74
CA ALA A 257 4.89 13.32 14.43
C ALA A 257 5.40 11.91 14.06
N VAL A 258 4.51 10.90 14.04
CA VAL A 258 4.89 9.54 13.63
C VAL A 258 5.36 9.51 12.18
N LYS A 259 4.69 10.24 11.27
CA LYS A 259 5.11 10.36 9.85
C LYS A 259 6.50 10.98 9.72
N ILE A 260 6.78 12.04 10.47
CA ILE A 260 8.10 12.68 10.47
C ILE A 260 9.14 11.68 10.96
N ILE A 261 8.90 10.97 12.07
CA ILE A 261 9.83 9.95 12.56
C ILE A 261 10.03 8.82 11.54
N ALA A 262 8.98 8.35 10.88
CA ALA A 262 9.07 7.31 9.85
C ALA A 262 9.97 7.75 8.68
N ASN A 263 9.78 8.99 8.20
CA ASN A 263 10.59 9.58 7.13
C ASN A 263 12.04 9.77 7.57
N LEU A 264 12.28 10.26 8.79
CA LEU A 264 13.63 10.42 9.33
C LEU A 264 14.34 9.07 9.44
N ALA A 265 13.62 8.01 9.83
CA ALA A 265 14.16 6.67 9.99
C ALA A 265 14.56 5.99 8.66
N CYS A 266 14.14 6.51 7.50
CA CYS A 266 14.61 6.04 6.21
C CYS A 266 16.13 6.20 6.05
N GLU A 267 16.72 7.19 6.71
CA GLU A 267 18.14 7.50 6.64
C GLU A 267 18.91 6.82 7.78
N GLU A 268 19.87 5.96 7.44
CA GLU A 268 20.66 5.18 8.42
C GLU A 268 21.28 6.06 9.52
N ARG A 269 21.84 7.21 9.14
CA ARG A 269 22.46 8.19 10.06
C ARG A 269 21.50 8.74 11.12
N ASN A 270 20.19 8.72 10.86
CA ASN A 270 19.16 9.20 11.79
C ASN A 270 18.62 8.07 12.67
N GLN A 271 18.63 6.83 12.20
CA GLN A 271 18.07 5.68 12.93
C GLN A 271 18.68 5.56 14.33
N LYS A 272 20.01 5.64 14.44
CA LYS A 272 20.70 5.61 15.73
C LYS A 272 20.27 6.75 16.64
N LYS A 273 20.20 7.98 16.13
CA LYS A 273 19.79 9.17 16.90
C LYS A 273 18.34 9.06 17.39
N ILE A 274 17.43 8.54 16.56
CA ILE A 274 16.03 8.31 16.91
C ILE A 274 15.93 7.33 18.08
N VAL A 275 16.68 6.23 18.02
CA VAL A 275 16.68 5.22 19.08
C VAL A 275 17.31 5.76 20.38
N GLU A 276 18.46 6.44 20.30
CA GLU A 276 19.11 7.08 21.46
C GLU A 276 18.22 8.15 22.12
N ALA A 277 17.40 8.84 21.33
CA ALA A 277 16.44 9.81 21.83
C ALA A 277 15.19 9.19 22.48
N GLY A 278 15.04 7.85 22.47
CA GLY A 278 13.89 7.13 23.02
C GLY A 278 12.75 6.89 22.02
N GLY A 279 12.94 7.23 20.74
CA GLY A 279 11.89 7.14 19.72
C GLY A 279 11.36 5.73 19.47
N LEU A 280 12.21 4.70 19.59
CA LEU A 280 11.77 3.31 19.47
C LEU A 280 10.74 2.95 20.56
N THR A 281 11.00 3.33 21.81
CA THR A 281 10.11 3.07 22.94
C THR A 281 8.75 3.75 22.72
N SER A 282 8.76 5.01 22.25
CA SER A 282 7.53 5.75 21.93
C SER A 282 6.75 5.09 20.80
N LEU A 283 7.43 4.64 19.73
CA LEU A 283 6.79 3.96 18.60
C LEU A 283 6.16 2.61 19.00
N LEU A 284 6.84 1.81 19.83
CA LEU A 284 6.31 0.56 20.34
C LEU A 284 5.11 0.78 21.28
N THR A 285 5.15 1.85 22.07
CA THR A 285 4.03 2.25 22.94
C THR A 285 2.81 2.66 22.11
N LEU A 286 3.02 3.41 21.02
CA LEU A 286 1.96 3.75 20.07
C LEU A 286 1.38 2.52 19.36
N LEU A 287 2.23 1.60 18.92
CA LEU A 287 1.79 0.35 18.29
C LEU A 287 0.98 -0.53 19.24
N LYS A 288 1.22 -0.43 20.56
CA LYS A 288 0.50 -1.19 21.58
C LYS A 288 -0.84 -0.55 21.96
N ASN A 289 -0.88 0.78 22.07
CA ASN A 289 -1.97 1.49 22.73
C ASN A 289 -2.93 2.20 21.77
N SER A 290 -2.51 2.46 20.52
CA SER A 290 -3.37 3.19 19.59
C SER A 290 -4.59 2.36 19.18
N LYS A 291 -5.68 3.07 18.89
CA LYS A 291 -6.90 2.49 18.29
C LYS A 291 -7.05 2.88 16.83
N ASP A 292 -6.22 3.81 16.36
CA ASP A 292 -6.22 4.29 14.99
C ASP A 292 -5.31 3.42 14.12
N GLU A 293 -5.90 2.77 13.14
CA GLU A 293 -5.21 1.90 12.20
C GLU A 293 -4.13 2.66 11.40
N THR A 294 -4.36 3.94 11.10
CA THR A 294 -3.38 4.77 10.39
C THR A 294 -2.13 4.98 11.24
N THR A 295 -2.29 5.27 12.53
CA THR A 295 -1.20 5.39 13.49
C THR A 295 -0.45 4.07 13.64
N HIS A 296 -1.14 2.93 13.77
CA HIS A 296 -0.51 1.61 13.78
C HIS A 296 0.36 1.37 12.54
N ARG A 297 -0.21 1.62 11.36
CA ARG A 297 0.47 1.41 10.08
C ARG A 297 1.73 2.27 9.96
N ILE A 298 1.65 3.55 10.30
CA ILE A 298 2.80 4.47 10.20
C ILE A 298 3.84 4.18 11.29
N ALA A 299 3.42 3.81 12.50
CA ALA A 299 4.34 3.39 13.57
C ALA A 299 5.09 2.10 13.17
N ALA A 300 4.38 1.11 12.63
CA ALA A 300 4.99 -0.10 12.09
C ALA A 300 5.95 0.22 10.93
N SER A 301 5.63 1.21 10.09
CA SER A 301 6.52 1.68 9.02
C SER A 301 7.80 2.29 9.58
N ALA A 302 7.72 3.12 10.62
CA ALA A 302 8.90 3.67 11.28
C ALA A 302 9.76 2.55 11.90
N ILE A 303 9.13 1.58 12.57
CA ILE A 303 9.81 0.42 13.15
C ILE A 303 10.48 -0.43 12.05
N ALA A 304 9.83 -0.62 10.90
CA ALA A 304 10.40 -1.35 9.77
C ALA A 304 11.68 -0.68 9.26
N ASN A 305 11.68 0.65 9.17
CA ASN A 305 12.85 1.44 8.78
C ASN A 305 13.97 1.32 9.83
N LEU A 306 13.65 1.47 11.11
CA LEU A 306 14.62 1.29 12.20
C LEU A 306 15.23 -0.13 12.21
N ALA A 307 14.42 -1.15 11.89
CA ALA A 307 14.83 -2.55 11.83
C ALA A 307 15.79 -2.87 10.67
N MET A 308 16.11 -1.92 9.78
CA MET A 308 17.15 -2.14 8.76
C MET A 308 18.55 -2.21 9.38
N ASN A 309 18.75 -1.63 10.56
CA ASN A 309 20.02 -1.67 11.28
C ASN A 309 20.03 -2.80 12.33
N GLU A 310 21.04 -3.66 12.30
CA GLU A 310 21.14 -4.84 13.19
C GLU A 310 21.12 -4.47 14.69
N THR A 311 21.78 -3.37 15.09
CA THR A 311 21.80 -2.94 16.50
C THR A 311 20.39 -2.57 16.98
N ASN A 312 19.60 -1.96 16.10
CA ASN A 312 18.22 -1.61 16.42
C ASN A 312 17.31 -2.85 16.44
N GLN A 313 17.59 -3.87 15.63
CA GLN A 313 16.83 -5.13 15.67
C GLN A 313 16.94 -5.79 17.04
N ASP A 314 18.14 -5.83 17.63
CA ASP A 314 18.38 -6.35 18.97
C ASP A 314 17.58 -5.57 20.03
N LEU A 315 17.51 -4.23 19.90
CA LEU A 315 16.72 -3.36 20.78
C LEU A 315 15.21 -3.52 20.59
N ILE A 316 14.73 -3.61 19.34
CA ILE A 316 13.32 -3.88 19.02
C ILE A 316 12.90 -5.19 19.67
N ALA A 317 13.71 -6.23 19.53
CA ALA A 317 13.48 -7.51 20.14
C ALA A 317 13.51 -7.41 21.68
N ALA A 318 14.50 -6.72 22.27
CA ALA A 318 14.61 -6.52 23.71
C ALA A 318 13.37 -5.85 24.33
N GLN A 319 12.72 -4.95 23.60
CA GLN A 319 11.51 -4.23 24.04
C GLN A 319 10.19 -4.93 23.67
N GLY A 320 10.23 -6.20 23.23
CA GLY A 320 9.04 -6.98 22.88
C GLY A 320 8.39 -6.59 21.55
N GLY A 321 9.15 -5.94 20.67
CA GLY A 321 8.65 -5.47 19.39
C GLY A 321 8.26 -6.59 18.42
N ILE A 322 8.86 -7.78 18.51
CA ILE A 322 8.45 -8.92 17.68
C ILE A 322 7.04 -9.36 18.08
N ASN A 323 6.77 -9.49 19.38
CA ASN A 323 5.44 -9.82 19.87
C ASN A 323 4.39 -8.80 19.44
N LEU A 324 4.69 -7.51 19.59
CA LEU A 324 3.77 -6.43 19.18
C LEU A 324 3.48 -6.47 17.67
N LEU A 325 4.51 -6.57 16.83
CA LEU A 325 4.33 -6.71 15.37
C LEU A 325 3.51 -7.96 15.03
N SER A 326 3.73 -9.08 15.74
CA SER A 326 2.98 -10.32 15.54
C SER A 326 1.51 -10.17 15.91
N MET A 327 1.20 -9.46 17.00
CA MET A 327 -0.16 -9.13 17.39
C MET A 327 -0.82 -8.17 16.40
N THR A 328 -0.10 -7.16 15.90
CA THR A 328 -0.60 -6.26 14.86
C THR A 328 -0.95 -7.03 13.59
N ALA A 329 -0.10 -7.96 13.14
CA ALA A 329 -0.38 -8.82 11.99
C ALA A 329 -1.63 -9.70 12.19
N ALA A 330 -1.86 -10.20 13.40
CA ALA A 330 -3.01 -11.05 13.70
C ALA A 330 -4.35 -10.29 13.69
N ASN A 331 -4.31 -8.99 14.00
CA ASN A 331 -5.51 -8.14 14.14
C ASN A 331 -5.78 -7.26 12.90
N ALA A 332 -4.83 -7.14 11.97
CA ALA A 332 -4.97 -6.30 10.80
C ALA A 332 -5.68 -7.03 9.65
N GLU A 333 -6.69 -6.38 9.07
CA GLU A 333 -7.35 -6.84 7.85
C GLU A 333 -6.82 -6.12 6.59
N ASP A 334 -6.33 -4.88 6.75
CA ASP A 334 -5.78 -4.06 5.67
C ASP A 334 -4.47 -4.65 5.10
N PRO A 335 -4.43 -5.00 3.80
CA PRO A 335 -3.23 -5.50 3.15
C PRO A 335 -2.03 -4.55 3.22
N GLN A 336 -2.26 -3.23 3.25
CA GLN A 336 -1.17 -2.25 3.33
C GLN A 336 -0.48 -2.32 4.71
N THR A 337 -1.26 -2.45 5.78
CA THR A 337 -0.75 -2.67 7.13
C THR A 337 -0.01 -4.01 7.24
N LEU A 338 -0.60 -5.10 6.72
CA LEU A 338 0.06 -6.41 6.70
C LEU A 338 1.38 -6.39 5.94
N ARG A 339 1.44 -5.69 4.80
CA ARG A 339 2.66 -5.54 4.00
C ARG A 339 3.78 -4.87 4.79
N ILE A 340 3.46 -3.80 5.52
CA ILE A 340 4.43 -3.05 6.34
C ILE A 340 4.92 -3.90 7.51
N VAL A 341 4.00 -4.56 8.22
CA VAL A 341 4.33 -5.43 9.35
C VAL A 341 5.15 -6.64 8.91
N ALA A 342 4.78 -7.30 7.82
CA ALA A 342 5.56 -8.37 7.20
C ALA A 342 6.96 -7.88 6.84
N GLY A 343 7.06 -6.64 6.37
CA GLY A 343 8.33 -5.99 6.12
C GLY A 343 9.20 -5.88 7.37
N ALA A 344 8.68 -5.29 8.45
CA ALA A 344 9.42 -5.16 9.71
C ALA A 344 9.90 -6.53 10.22
N ILE A 345 9.00 -7.52 10.21
CA ILE A 345 9.30 -8.90 10.60
C ILE A 345 10.41 -9.50 9.73
N ALA A 346 10.35 -9.34 8.42
CA ALA A 346 11.35 -9.85 7.49
C ALA A 346 12.76 -9.25 7.70
N ASN A 347 12.86 -8.01 8.19
CA ASN A 347 14.14 -7.42 8.59
C ASN A 347 14.69 -8.11 9.84
N LEU A 348 13.84 -8.34 10.84
CA LEU A 348 14.22 -9.05 12.08
C LEU A 348 14.61 -10.52 11.80
N PHE A 349 13.94 -11.18 10.84
CA PHE A 349 14.22 -12.56 10.42
C PHE A 349 15.61 -12.76 9.79
N GLY A 350 16.27 -11.67 9.36
CA GLY A 350 17.64 -11.70 8.86
C GLY A 350 18.71 -11.67 9.95
N ASN A 351 18.34 -11.57 11.23
CA ASN A 351 19.27 -11.52 12.35
C ASN A 351 19.43 -12.89 13.01
N ASP A 352 20.64 -13.45 12.90
CA ASP A 352 20.99 -14.77 13.42
C ASP A 352 20.78 -14.89 14.96
N LYS A 353 20.92 -13.78 15.70
CA LYS A 353 20.77 -13.75 17.17
C LYS A 353 19.31 -13.82 17.61
N LEU A 354 18.38 -13.41 16.74
CA LEU A 354 16.96 -13.25 17.11
C LEU A 354 16.12 -14.50 16.85
N GLN A 355 16.67 -15.57 16.28
CA GLN A 355 15.91 -16.75 15.85
C GLN A 355 15.03 -17.35 16.96
N ILE A 356 15.57 -17.52 18.17
CA ILE A 356 14.83 -18.06 19.32
C ILE A 356 13.71 -17.09 19.71
N LYS A 357 14.03 -15.80 19.82
CA LYS A 357 13.07 -14.78 20.24
C LYS A 357 11.95 -14.61 19.22
N ILE A 358 12.26 -14.68 17.93
CA ILE A 358 11.29 -14.66 16.83
C ILE A 358 10.26 -15.77 16.98
N ARG A 359 10.70 -16.98 17.29
CA ARG A 359 9.81 -18.12 17.49
C ARG A 359 8.97 -17.93 18.75
N ASP A 360 9.61 -17.59 19.85
CA ASP A 360 8.96 -17.53 21.16
C ASP A 360 7.96 -16.35 21.26
N GLU A 361 8.22 -15.25 20.57
CA GLU A 361 7.33 -14.07 20.50
C GLU A 361 6.25 -14.16 19.40
N GLY A 362 6.19 -15.28 18.67
CA GLY A 362 5.10 -15.57 17.72
C GLY A 362 5.31 -15.10 16.28
N GLY A 363 6.53 -14.67 15.91
CA GLY A 363 6.84 -14.20 14.56
C GLY A 363 6.56 -15.24 13.47
N MET A 364 6.79 -16.52 13.74
CA MET A 364 6.46 -17.61 12.79
C MET A 364 4.97 -17.74 12.55
N LYS A 365 4.16 -17.66 13.63
CA LYS A 365 2.70 -17.70 13.54
C LYS A 365 2.16 -16.49 12.79
N ALA A 366 2.78 -15.32 12.98
CA ALA A 366 2.42 -14.11 12.25
C ALA A 366 2.68 -14.26 10.74
N LEU A 367 3.85 -14.76 10.33
CA LEU A 367 4.12 -15.05 8.92
C LEU A 367 3.10 -16.02 8.33
N LEU A 368 2.84 -17.14 9.01
CA LEU A 368 1.86 -18.12 8.57
C LEU A 368 0.46 -17.52 8.44
N GLY A 369 0.05 -16.67 9.39
CA GLY A 369 -1.22 -15.94 9.32
C GLY A 369 -1.30 -15.04 8.08
N MET A 370 -0.24 -14.29 7.80
CA MET A 370 -0.16 -13.36 6.66
C MET A 370 -0.16 -14.07 5.29
N THR A 371 0.23 -15.35 5.21
CA THR A 371 0.12 -16.13 3.96
C THR A 371 -1.32 -16.22 3.43
N ARG A 372 -2.32 -16.05 4.31
CA ARG A 372 -3.75 -16.07 3.95
C ARG A 372 -4.21 -14.79 3.24
N CYS A 373 -3.45 -13.70 3.35
CA CYS A 373 -3.69 -12.49 2.58
C CYS A 373 -3.48 -12.81 1.10
N LYS A 374 -4.39 -12.38 0.22
CA LYS A 374 -4.27 -12.62 -1.24
C LYS A 374 -3.46 -11.53 -1.97
N HIS A 375 -2.85 -10.62 -1.23
CA HIS A 375 -2.16 -9.46 -1.81
C HIS A 375 -0.70 -9.79 -2.18
N PRO A 376 -0.27 -9.62 -3.45
CA PRO A 376 1.07 -9.99 -3.91
C PRO A 376 2.21 -9.33 -3.14
N ASP A 377 2.04 -8.06 -2.75
CA ASP A 377 3.09 -7.37 -1.99
C ASP A 377 3.28 -7.94 -0.58
N VAL A 378 2.22 -8.45 0.06
CA VAL A 378 2.32 -9.11 1.36
C VAL A 378 3.09 -10.42 1.18
N HIS A 379 2.78 -11.20 0.14
CA HIS A 379 3.52 -12.42 -0.20
C HIS A 379 4.99 -12.16 -0.50
N THR A 380 5.32 -11.04 -1.15
CA THR A 380 6.71 -10.63 -1.39
C THR A 380 7.47 -10.44 -0.08
N GLN A 381 6.86 -9.78 0.90
CA GLN A 381 7.50 -9.58 2.21
C GLN A 381 7.58 -10.88 3.03
N VAL A 382 6.55 -11.72 2.97
CA VAL A 382 6.56 -13.04 3.62
C VAL A 382 7.63 -13.95 3.03
N ALA A 383 7.74 -14.02 1.69
CA ALA A 383 8.78 -14.79 1.01
C ALA A 383 10.18 -14.31 1.41
N ARG A 384 10.40 -12.99 1.45
CA ARG A 384 11.66 -12.40 1.93
C ARG A 384 11.98 -12.78 3.37
N ALA A 385 10.99 -12.77 4.27
CA ALA A 385 11.18 -13.20 5.65
C ALA A 385 11.63 -14.67 5.73
N ILE A 386 10.96 -15.54 4.97
CA ILE A 386 11.26 -16.97 4.91
C ILE A 386 12.68 -17.20 4.36
N ALA A 387 13.06 -16.52 3.29
CA ALA A 387 14.39 -16.64 2.68
C ALA A 387 15.49 -16.19 3.65
N ASN A 388 15.30 -15.04 4.30
CA ASN A 388 16.21 -14.53 5.32
C ASN A 388 16.38 -15.53 6.45
N PHE A 389 15.30 -16.04 7.02
CA PHE A 389 15.36 -16.96 8.15
C PHE A 389 15.94 -18.32 7.77
N ALA A 390 15.61 -18.87 6.60
CA ALA A 390 16.22 -20.09 6.09
C ALA A 390 17.74 -19.93 5.92
N LYS A 391 18.19 -18.79 5.39
CA LYS A 391 19.62 -18.45 5.27
C LYS A 391 20.29 -18.36 6.63
N CYS A 392 19.65 -17.73 7.61
CA CYS A 392 20.12 -17.59 8.97
C CYS A 392 20.23 -18.94 9.70
N GLU A 393 19.20 -19.79 9.64
CA GLU A 393 19.24 -21.14 10.22
C GLU A 393 20.28 -22.03 9.53
N SER A 394 20.45 -21.89 8.21
CA SER A 394 21.48 -22.61 7.46
C SER A 394 22.89 -22.24 7.93
N LYS A 395 23.17 -20.96 8.18
CA LYS A 395 24.44 -20.53 8.77
C LYS A 395 24.64 -21.07 10.18
N ALA A 396 23.62 -20.97 11.02
CA ALA A 396 23.66 -21.47 12.41
C ALA A 396 23.91 -22.99 12.47
N SER A 397 23.34 -23.74 11.53
CA SER A 397 23.60 -25.17 11.39
C SER A 397 25.05 -25.48 11.00
N ILE A 398 25.61 -24.75 10.02
CA ILE A 398 27.01 -24.91 9.61
C ILE A 398 27.96 -24.60 10.79
N GLN A 399 27.60 -23.66 11.66
CA GLN A 399 28.35 -23.32 12.88
C GLN A 399 28.09 -24.31 14.05
N GLY A 400 27.18 -25.27 13.89
CA GLY A 400 26.81 -26.24 14.92
C GLY A 400 25.96 -25.68 16.07
N THR A 401 25.47 -24.44 15.96
CA THR A 401 24.64 -23.79 17.00
C THR A 401 23.15 -24.12 16.87
N LYS A 402 22.71 -24.53 15.68
CA LYS A 402 21.35 -25.01 15.41
C LYS A 402 21.37 -26.51 15.08
N VAL A 403 20.58 -27.28 15.82
CA VAL A 403 20.38 -28.72 15.59
C VAL A 403 18.90 -28.98 15.31
N GLY A 404 18.62 -30.01 14.51
CA GLY A 404 17.27 -30.49 14.21
C GLY A 404 16.59 -29.76 13.06
N ARG A 405 15.27 -29.95 12.95
CA ARG A 405 14.44 -29.40 11.88
C ARG A 405 14.40 -27.86 11.95
N SER A 406 14.28 -27.24 10.77
CA SER A 406 14.04 -25.80 10.62
C SER A 406 12.73 -25.41 11.31
N SER A 407 12.74 -24.26 11.98
CA SER A 407 11.53 -23.72 12.62
C SER A 407 10.44 -23.42 11.59
N LEU A 408 10.81 -23.05 10.36
CA LEU A 408 9.88 -22.85 9.25
C LEU A 408 9.10 -24.13 8.91
N ILE A 409 9.75 -25.29 9.01
CA ILE A 409 9.09 -26.59 8.76
C ILE A 409 8.23 -26.98 9.96
N VAL A 410 8.74 -26.81 11.18
CA VAL A 410 8.02 -27.14 12.42
C VAL A 410 6.73 -26.33 12.54
N ASP A 411 6.76 -25.05 12.19
CA ASP A 411 5.60 -24.15 12.25
C ASP A 411 4.72 -24.20 10.98
N GLY A 412 4.95 -25.13 10.05
CA GLY A 412 4.04 -25.43 8.96
C GLY A 412 4.10 -24.47 7.76
N LEU A 413 5.21 -23.76 7.55
CA LEU A 413 5.38 -22.89 6.38
C LEU A 413 5.80 -23.66 5.11
N LEU A 414 6.30 -24.90 5.23
CA LEU A 414 6.78 -25.70 4.10
C LEU A 414 5.75 -25.86 2.96
N PRO A 415 4.46 -26.16 3.20
CA PRO A 415 3.47 -26.26 2.12
C PRO A 415 3.32 -24.96 1.33
N TRP A 416 3.35 -23.81 2.02
CA TRP A 416 3.25 -22.50 1.37
C TRP A 416 4.51 -22.19 0.54
N ILE A 417 5.69 -22.56 1.05
CA ILE A 417 6.97 -22.45 0.32
C ILE A 417 6.90 -23.25 -0.98
N VAL A 418 6.46 -24.51 -0.93
CA VAL A 418 6.34 -25.37 -2.12
C VAL A 418 5.34 -24.81 -3.12
N GLN A 419 4.16 -24.38 -2.64
CA GLN A 419 3.14 -23.77 -3.49
C GLN A 419 3.63 -22.53 -4.24
N ASN A 420 4.56 -21.76 -3.65
CA ASN A 420 5.07 -20.51 -4.21
C ASN A 420 6.42 -20.66 -4.93
N ALA A 421 6.95 -21.88 -5.06
CA ALA A 421 8.22 -22.11 -5.75
C ALA A 421 8.19 -21.76 -7.24
N SER A 422 7.00 -21.83 -7.86
CA SER A 422 6.75 -21.44 -9.25
C SER A 422 5.85 -20.20 -9.37
N ASN A 423 5.85 -19.32 -8.36
CA ASN A 423 4.97 -18.14 -8.32
C ASN A 423 5.20 -17.21 -9.52
N GLU A 424 4.15 -16.64 -10.10
CA GLU A 424 4.22 -15.73 -11.25
C GLU A 424 5.02 -14.45 -10.96
N VAL A 425 4.95 -13.95 -9.72
CA VAL A 425 5.70 -12.77 -9.26
C VAL A 425 7.17 -13.15 -9.08
N SER A 426 8.03 -12.56 -9.92
CA SER A 426 9.47 -12.83 -9.96
C SER A 426 10.16 -12.70 -8.59
N LEU A 427 9.79 -11.69 -7.79
CA LEU A 427 10.37 -11.48 -6.46
C LEU A 427 9.98 -12.58 -5.46
N VAL A 428 8.70 -12.98 -5.43
CA VAL A 428 8.23 -14.07 -4.56
C VAL A 428 8.94 -15.37 -4.94
N ARG A 429 8.97 -15.68 -6.24
CA ARG A 429 9.66 -16.86 -6.76
C ARG A 429 11.13 -16.87 -6.33
N HIS A 430 11.84 -15.76 -6.56
CA HIS A 430 13.25 -15.63 -6.23
C HIS A 430 13.57 -15.92 -4.75
N ASP A 431 12.82 -15.30 -3.83
CA ASP A 431 13.04 -15.50 -2.39
C ASP A 431 12.71 -16.94 -1.96
N ILE A 432 11.66 -17.55 -2.53
CA ILE A 432 11.31 -18.94 -2.26
C ILE A 432 12.37 -19.92 -2.77
N GLU A 433 12.94 -19.69 -3.95
CA GLU A 433 14.01 -20.54 -4.49
C GLU A 433 15.25 -20.51 -3.58
N ILE A 434 15.59 -19.32 -3.05
CA ILE A 434 16.66 -19.16 -2.04
C ILE A 434 16.31 -19.94 -0.77
N ALA A 435 15.08 -19.81 -0.27
CA ALA A 435 14.62 -20.51 0.92
C ALA A 435 14.73 -22.04 0.76
N LEU A 436 14.27 -22.58 -0.37
CA LEU A 436 14.36 -24.01 -0.69
C LEU A 436 15.82 -24.49 -0.67
N CYS A 437 16.73 -23.74 -1.31
CA CYS A 437 18.15 -24.07 -1.30
C CYS A 437 18.72 -24.12 0.12
N HIS A 438 18.42 -23.12 0.96
CA HIS A 438 18.95 -23.07 2.33
C HIS A 438 18.34 -24.12 3.26
N LEU A 439 17.04 -24.39 3.14
CA LEU A 439 16.37 -25.45 3.89
C LEU A 439 16.95 -26.83 3.54
N ALA A 440 17.24 -27.06 2.26
CA ALA A 440 17.77 -28.30 1.73
C ALA A 440 19.22 -28.59 2.13
N LYS A 441 19.98 -27.60 2.59
CA LYS A 441 21.34 -27.82 3.11
C LYS A 441 21.35 -28.61 4.42
N HIS A 442 20.24 -28.62 5.14
CA HIS A 442 20.15 -29.27 6.45
C HIS A 442 19.56 -30.67 6.31
N GLU A 443 20.33 -31.71 6.63
CA GLU A 443 19.88 -33.10 6.49
C GLU A 443 18.62 -33.40 7.31
N ALA A 444 18.50 -32.82 8.52
CA ALA A 444 17.30 -33.00 9.35
C ALA A 444 15.99 -32.52 8.68
N ASN A 445 16.05 -31.68 7.66
CA ASN A 445 14.87 -31.22 6.91
C ASN A 445 14.50 -32.18 5.76
N ALA A 446 15.42 -33.07 5.35
CA ALA A 446 15.29 -33.82 4.10
C ALA A 446 14.02 -34.66 4.05
N ARG A 447 13.65 -35.34 5.14
CA ARG A 447 12.44 -36.16 5.21
C ARG A 447 11.19 -35.33 4.89
N ASP A 448 11.04 -34.17 5.51
CA ASP A 448 9.88 -33.30 5.29
C ASP A 448 9.88 -32.71 3.88
N MET A 449 11.06 -32.33 3.39
CA MET A 449 11.20 -31.78 2.05
C MET A 449 10.88 -32.80 0.95
N ILE A 450 11.22 -34.08 1.16
CA ILE A 450 10.83 -35.18 0.27
C ILE A 450 9.31 -35.38 0.35
N SER A 451 8.76 -35.59 1.55
CA SER A 451 7.33 -35.87 1.70
C SER A 451 6.41 -34.70 1.32
N GLY A 452 6.90 -33.47 1.43
CA GLY A 452 6.17 -32.24 1.13
C GLY A 452 6.34 -31.76 -0.31
N GLY A 453 7.08 -32.49 -1.16
CA GLY A 453 7.31 -32.12 -2.57
C GLY A 453 8.35 -31.02 -2.80
N ALA A 454 8.94 -30.47 -1.74
CA ALA A 454 9.96 -29.42 -1.83
C ALA A 454 11.24 -29.89 -2.55
N MET A 455 11.60 -31.17 -2.45
CA MET A 455 12.71 -31.74 -3.20
C MET A 455 12.47 -31.68 -4.71
N GLY A 456 11.24 -31.95 -5.16
CA GLY A 456 10.87 -31.86 -6.58
C GLY A 456 11.01 -30.45 -7.11
N GLU A 457 10.54 -29.46 -6.35
CA GLU A 457 10.74 -28.04 -6.68
C GLU A 457 12.22 -27.66 -6.69
N LEU A 458 13.03 -28.17 -5.76
CA LEU A 458 14.48 -27.93 -5.76
C LEU A 458 15.17 -28.51 -7.02
N VAL A 459 14.75 -29.69 -7.48
CA VAL A 459 15.22 -30.27 -8.75
C VAL A 459 14.83 -29.38 -9.93
N ARG A 460 13.60 -28.88 -9.97
CA ARG A 460 13.17 -27.91 -11.00
C ARG A 460 14.02 -26.64 -10.95
N VAL A 461 14.22 -26.05 -9.77
CA VAL A 461 15.07 -24.86 -9.59
C VAL A 461 16.48 -25.10 -10.12
N SER A 462 17.06 -26.27 -9.88
CA SER A 462 18.39 -26.63 -10.37
C SER A 462 18.52 -26.66 -11.91
N ARG A 463 17.40 -26.84 -12.62
CA ARG A 463 17.33 -26.95 -14.08
C ARG A 463 16.87 -25.65 -14.73
N ASP A 464 15.82 -25.05 -14.19
CA ASP A 464 14.97 -24.07 -14.88
C ASP A 464 14.96 -22.68 -14.24
N CYS A 465 15.52 -22.49 -13.03
CA CYS A 465 15.58 -21.15 -12.40
C CYS A 465 16.31 -20.18 -13.34
N SER A 466 15.81 -18.95 -13.53
CA SER A 466 16.41 -18.00 -14.48
C SER A 466 17.79 -17.48 -14.04
N ARG A 467 18.04 -17.46 -12.73
CA ARG A 467 19.28 -16.96 -12.14
C ARG A 467 20.31 -18.06 -11.93
N GLU A 468 21.50 -17.87 -12.51
CA GLU A 468 22.55 -18.89 -12.51
C GLU A 468 23.11 -19.19 -11.11
N ASP A 469 23.26 -18.16 -10.27
CA ASP A 469 23.72 -18.30 -8.88
C ASP A 469 22.83 -19.26 -8.08
N ILE A 470 21.51 -19.14 -8.24
CA ILE A 470 20.52 -20.00 -7.58
C ILE A 470 20.48 -21.40 -8.20
N ARG A 471 20.55 -21.51 -9.53
CA ARG A 471 20.63 -22.83 -10.20
C ARG A 471 21.83 -23.63 -9.67
N ILE A 472 23.00 -23.02 -9.62
CA ILE A 472 24.22 -23.66 -9.12
C ILE A 472 24.03 -24.06 -7.65
N LEU A 473 23.55 -23.14 -6.82
CA LEU A 473 23.30 -23.42 -5.40
C LEU A 473 22.34 -24.60 -5.19
N ALA A 474 21.27 -24.70 -5.98
CA ALA A 474 20.32 -25.80 -5.92
C ALA A 474 20.98 -27.14 -6.31
N ARG A 475 21.77 -27.16 -7.40
CA ARG A 475 22.53 -28.35 -7.83
C ARG A 475 23.50 -28.82 -6.77
N GLU A 476 24.32 -27.91 -6.24
CA GLU A 476 25.28 -28.21 -5.18
C GLU A 476 24.59 -28.73 -3.94
N THR A 477 23.43 -28.17 -3.57
CA THR A 477 22.67 -28.61 -2.39
C THR A 477 22.11 -30.03 -2.58
N LEU A 478 21.59 -30.35 -3.77
CA LEU A 478 21.11 -31.70 -4.09
C LEU A 478 22.23 -32.75 -4.03
N ILE A 479 23.43 -32.39 -4.49
CA ILE A 479 24.60 -33.29 -4.49
C ILE A 479 25.16 -33.46 -3.07
N SER A 480 25.28 -32.37 -2.33
CA SER A 480 25.94 -32.36 -1.01
C SER A 480 25.08 -32.97 0.10
N ASN A 481 23.76 -32.98 -0.02
CA ASN A 481 22.89 -33.59 0.98
C ASN A 481 22.69 -35.10 0.68
N PRO A 482 23.24 -36.02 1.50
CA PRO A 482 23.18 -37.45 1.25
C PRO A 482 21.76 -38.02 1.33
N ALA A 483 20.86 -37.38 2.08
CA ALA A 483 19.48 -37.85 2.24
C ALA A 483 18.64 -37.72 0.96
N PHE A 484 19.05 -36.87 0.00
CA PHE A 484 18.38 -36.76 -1.31
C PHE A 484 18.88 -37.77 -2.33
N GLN A 485 20.06 -38.36 -2.15
CA GLN A 485 20.68 -39.27 -3.12
C GLN A 485 19.83 -40.50 -3.48
N PRO A 486 19.16 -41.19 -2.53
CA PRO A 486 18.30 -42.32 -2.86
C PRO A 486 17.14 -41.93 -3.78
N GLU A 487 16.57 -40.75 -3.57
CA GLU A 487 15.41 -40.28 -4.31
C GLU A 487 15.79 -39.75 -5.71
N ILE A 488 16.96 -39.11 -5.83
CA ILE A 488 17.53 -38.74 -7.14
C ILE A 488 17.73 -39.99 -8.01
N ARG A 489 18.35 -41.05 -7.46
CA ARG A 489 18.58 -42.30 -8.20
C ARG A 489 17.29 -42.98 -8.67
N ARG A 490 16.24 -42.96 -7.85
CA ARG A 490 14.91 -43.46 -8.25
C ARG A 490 14.32 -42.65 -9.41
N SER A 491 14.45 -41.33 -9.35
CA SER A 491 13.93 -40.45 -10.42
C SER A 491 14.68 -40.62 -11.75
N GLU A 492 15.97 -40.96 -11.71
CA GLU A 492 16.77 -41.26 -12.90
C GLU A 492 16.42 -42.63 -13.49
N GLN A 493 16.13 -43.63 -12.64
CA GLN A 493 15.70 -44.95 -13.10
C GLN A 493 14.32 -44.93 -13.77
N ASN A 494 13.38 -44.12 -13.26
CA ASN A 494 12.02 -44.00 -13.82
C ASN A 494 11.92 -43.18 -15.11
N ASN A 495 12.99 -42.49 -15.54
CA ASN A 495 13.03 -41.72 -16.81
C ASN A 495 13.68 -42.50 -17.97
N VAL A 496 14.08 -43.75 -17.72
CA VAL A 496 14.76 -44.62 -18.71
C VAL A 496 13.83 -45.75 -19.21
N GLU A 497 12.63 -45.89 -18.62
CA GLU A 497 11.50 -46.67 -19.16
C GLU A 497 10.52 -45.75 -19.88
#